data_AF-A0A2N1MA81-F1
#
_entry.id   AF-A0A2N1MA81-F1
#
_cell.length_a   1.000
_cell.length_b   1.000
_cell.length_c   1.000
_cell.angle_alpha   90.00
_cell.angle_beta   90.00
_cell.angle_gamma   90.00
#
_symmetry.space_group_name_H-M   'P 1'
#
loop_
_entity.id
_entity.type
_entity.pdbx_description
1 polymer ?
#
loop_
_entity_poly.entity_id
_entity_poly.type
_entity_poly.pdbx_seq_one_letter_code
_entity_poly.pdbx_strand_id
1 'polypeptide(L)'
;NTNDQKYELYALIVEVNGTGFPLAYLFLETNGESGANNKTNVITKFLKQLRDQVLLNPIFFLTDKDFAQISAAQMTWPEIKIQLCKWHIQRAVETKLKDYRAMTRTNYDEYQANRKFTFIDKQFIPIISANKKTKIRFCSEEYQPFIWNLMNQYLHLHPLIPNSTGQFLDANQIYEHAVQEMYSYCKENSLVWVWSYMWNEWYQEGRWELWARSVFSKISILKTTMFIEGH
;
A
#
# COMPACT_ATOMS: atom_id res chain seq x y z
N ASN A 1 -3.22 -16.54 -3.38
CA ASN A 1 -3.82 -16.66 -4.74
C ASN A 1 -3.19 -17.74 -5.60
N THR A 2 -2.27 -18.55 -5.07
CA THR A 2 -1.65 -19.64 -5.83
C THR A 2 -2.33 -20.95 -5.47
N ASN A 3 -2.89 -21.67 -6.45
CA ASN A 3 -3.49 -22.98 -6.21
C ASN A 3 -2.41 -24.07 -6.01
N ASP A 4 -2.83 -25.29 -5.63
CA ASP A 4 -1.94 -26.44 -5.44
C ASP A 4 -1.15 -26.81 -6.72
N GLN A 5 -1.64 -26.38 -7.89
CA GLN A 5 -1.00 -26.57 -9.18
C GLN A 5 -0.06 -25.41 -9.57
N LYS A 6 0.21 -24.47 -8.65
CA LYS A 6 1.11 -23.32 -8.83
C LYS A 6 0.66 -22.29 -9.86
N TYR A 7 -0.65 -22.12 -10.03
CA TYR A 7 -1.23 -21.06 -10.84
C TYR A 7 -1.81 -19.94 -9.97
N GLU A 8 -1.64 -18.70 -10.43
CA GLU A 8 -2.29 -17.52 -9.89
C GLU A 8 -3.46 -17.12 -10.79
N LEU A 9 -4.63 -16.90 -10.17
CA LEU A 9 -5.79 -16.34 -10.86
C LEU A 9 -5.89 -14.85 -10.60
N TYR A 10 -5.97 -14.08 -11.68
CA TYR A 10 -6.29 -12.66 -11.68
C TYR A 10 -7.66 -12.45 -12.30
N ALA A 11 -8.38 -11.43 -11.84
CA ALA A 11 -9.50 -10.90 -12.60
C ALA A 11 -9.42 -9.39 -12.69
N LEU A 12 -9.75 -8.87 -13.87
CA LEU A 12 -10.00 -7.46 -14.07
C LEU A 12 -11.49 -7.21 -13.88
N ILE A 13 -11.83 -6.40 -12.89
CA ILE A 13 -13.19 -5.99 -12.59
C ILE A 13 -13.32 -4.52 -12.98
N VAL A 14 -14.32 -4.20 -13.79
CA VAL A 14 -14.68 -2.82 -14.13
C VAL A 14 -15.89 -2.40 -13.32
N GLU A 15 -16.00 -1.11 -13.04
CA GLU A 15 -17.18 -0.55 -12.39
C GLU A 15 -18.06 0.16 -13.41
N VAL A 16 -19.36 -0.13 -13.37
CA VAL A 16 -20.39 0.51 -14.17
C VAL A 16 -21.55 0.88 -13.24
N ASN A 17 -21.82 2.17 -13.08
CA ASN A 17 -22.89 2.73 -12.24
C ASN A 17 -22.89 2.21 -10.79
N GLY A 18 -21.72 2.18 -10.16
CA GLY A 18 -21.47 1.71 -8.81
C GLY A 18 -21.40 0.18 -8.66
N THR A 19 -21.53 -0.58 -9.75
CA THR A 19 -21.56 -2.04 -9.73
C THR A 19 -20.31 -2.62 -10.41
N GLY A 20 -19.65 -3.56 -9.74
CA GLY A 20 -18.48 -4.25 -10.28
C GLY A 20 -18.87 -5.41 -11.20
N PHE A 21 -18.32 -5.44 -12.41
CA PHE A 21 -18.49 -6.52 -13.38
C PHE A 21 -17.13 -7.13 -13.73
N PRO A 22 -16.95 -8.47 -13.63
CA PRO A 22 -15.73 -9.10 -14.11
C PRO A 22 -15.66 -8.97 -15.63
N LEU A 23 -14.62 -8.30 -16.12
CA LEU A 23 -14.39 -8.10 -17.54
C LEU A 23 -13.58 -9.24 -18.14
N ALA A 24 -12.55 -9.70 -17.42
CA ALA A 24 -11.64 -10.72 -17.90
C ALA A 24 -10.93 -11.42 -16.74
N TYR A 25 -10.49 -12.65 -17.00
CA TYR A 25 -9.68 -13.45 -16.09
C TYR A 25 -8.34 -13.78 -16.74
N LEU A 26 -7.28 -13.80 -15.95
CA LEU A 26 -5.95 -14.23 -16.37
C LEU A 26 -5.48 -15.33 -15.44
N PHE A 27 -5.17 -16.49 -16.02
CA PHE A 27 -4.59 -17.62 -15.30
C PHE A 27 -3.09 -17.67 -15.62
N LEU A 28 -2.25 -17.47 -14.61
CA LEU A 28 -0.81 -17.32 -14.77
C LEU A 28 -0.07 -18.47 -14.07
N GLU A 29 0.76 -19.20 -14.82
CA GLU A 29 1.63 -20.23 -14.24
C GLU A 29 2.85 -19.61 -13.55
N THR A 30 3.20 -20.07 -12.34
CA THR A 30 4.35 -19.54 -11.57
C THR A 30 5.64 -20.37 -11.67
N ASN A 31 5.68 -21.41 -12.52
CA ASN A 31 6.76 -22.42 -12.57
C ASN A 31 8.04 -22.04 -13.35
N GLY A 32 8.24 -20.79 -13.79
CA GLY A 32 9.45 -20.41 -14.53
C GLY A 32 10.52 -19.73 -13.66
N GLU A 33 11.80 -20.12 -13.83
CA GLU A 33 13.01 -19.60 -13.13
C GLU A 33 13.28 -18.07 -13.31
N SER A 34 12.33 -17.32 -13.87
CA SER A 34 12.42 -15.88 -14.19
C SER A 34 11.20 -15.07 -13.67
N GLY A 35 10.62 -15.50 -12.55
CA GLY A 35 9.24 -15.22 -12.12
C GLY A 35 8.73 -13.78 -12.08
N ALA A 36 9.55 -12.78 -11.70
CA ALA A 36 9.06 -11.40 -11.54
C ALA A 36 8.99 -10.60 -12.86
N ASN A 37 10.03 -10.69 -13.69
CA ASN A 37 10.05 -10.04 -15.01
C ASN A 37 9.05 -10.70 -15.96
N ASN A 38 8.86 -12.02 -15.85
CA ASN A 38 7.86 -12.71 -16.65
C ASN A 38 6.43 -12.32 -16.24
N LYS A 39 6.12 -12.29 -14.93
CA LYS A 39 4.81 -11.89 -14.41
C LYS A 39 4.39 -10.49 -14.86
N THR A 40 5.25 -9.49 -14.65
CA THR A 40 4.97 -8.10 -15.06
C THR A 40 4.69 -8.02 -16.57
N ASN A 41 5.49 -8.71 -17.38
CA ASN A 41 5.33 -8.72 -18.84
C ASN A 41 4.01 -9.38 -19.28
N VAL A 42 3.62 -10.52 -18.69
CA VAL A 42 2.38 -11.21 -19.02
C VAL A 42 1.17 -10.37 -18.64
N ILE A 43 1.15 -9.80 -17.41
CA ILE A 43 0.07 -8.91 -16.97
C ILE A 43 -0.01 -7.67 -17.88
N THR A 44 1.13 -7.09 -18.26
CA THR A 44 1.17 -5.93 -19.17
C THR A 44 0.55 -6.27 -20.52
N LYS A 45 0.89 -7.43 -21.11
CA LYS A 45 0.30 -7.87 -22.38
C LYS A 45 -1.21 -8.07 -22.26
N PHE A 46 -1.66 -8.69 -21.17
CA PHE A 46 -3.08 -8.89 -20.87
C PHE A 46 -3.84 -7.56 -20.75
N LEU A 47 -3.33 -6.61 -19.96
CA LEU A 47 -3.96 -5.30 -19.79
C LEU A 47 -3.96 -4.48 -21.10
N LYS A 48 -2.87 -4.54 -21.89
CA LYS A 48 -2.81 -3.88 -23.21
C LYS A 48 -3.84 -4.43 -24.18
N GLN A 49 -4.02 -5.75 -24.23
CA GLN A 49 -5.08 -6.35 -25.06
C GLN A 49 -6.46 -5.82 -24.66
N LEU A 50 -6.76 -5.71 -23.37
CA LEU A 50 -8.05 -5.19 -22.90
C LEU A 50 -8.22 -3.69 -23.17
N ARG A 51 -7.17 -2.89 -23.00
CA ARG A 51 -7.16 -1.47 -23.38
C ARG A 51 -7.47 -1.29 -24.86
N ASP A 52 -6.80 -2.06 -25.72
CA ASP A 52 -6.86 -1.88 -27.17
C ASP A 52 -8.15 -2.48 -27.77
N GLN A 53 -8.62 -3.62 -27.27
CA GLN A 53 -9.80 -4.31 -27.81
C GLN A 53 -11.13 -3.81 -27.22
N VAL A 54 -11.15 -3.40 -25.95
CA VAL A 54 -12.37 -2.99 -25.23
C VAL A 54 -12.42 -1.47 -25.02
N LEU A 55 -11.44 -0.73 -25.57
CA LEU A 55 -11.30 0.73 -25.43
C LEU A 55 -11.33 1.19 -23.97
N LEU A 56 -10.74 0.39 -23.07
CA LEU A 56 -10.73 0.65 -21.64
C LEU A 56 -9.69 1.72 -21.31
N ASN A 57 -10.15 2.88 -20.82
CA ASN A 57 -9.29 3.99 -20.38
C ASN A 57 -9.68 4.47 -18.97
N PRO A 58 -9.26 3.73 -17.92
CA PRO A 58 -9.65 4.04 -16.55
C PRO A 58 -8.89 5.26 -16.00
N ILE A 59 -9.50 5.93 -15.03
CA ILE A 59 -8.83 6.98 -14.24
C ILE A 59 -8.13 6.38 -13.00
N PHE A 60 -8.73 5.33 -12.43
CA PHE A 60 -8.22 4.63 -11.26
C PHE A 60 -7.97 3.16 -11.56
N PHE A 61 -6.91 2.61 -10.99
CA PHE A 61 -6.65 1.18 -10.98
C PHE A 61 -6.47 0.71 -9.54
N LEU A 62 -7.45 -0.03 -9.04
CA LEU A 62 -7.48 -0.53 -7.68
C LEU A 62 -6.88 -1.94 -7.64
N THR A 63 -5.80 -2.13 -6.88
CA THR A 63 -5.04 -3.39 -6.85
C THR A 63 -4.55 -3.72 -5.44
N ASP A 64 -4.02 -4.92 -5.26
CA ASP A 64 -3.27 -5.30 -4.07
C ASP A 64 -1.88 -4.61 -4.08
N LYS A 65 -1.05 -4.90 -3.07
CA LYS A 65 0.32 -4.38 -3.03
C LYS A 65 1.29 -5.30 -3.78
N ASP A 66 0.99 -5.61 -5.04
CA ASP A 66 1.87 -6.36 -5.94
C ASP A 66 2.52 -5.42 -6.97
N PHE A 67 3.84 -5.28 -6.88
CA PHE A 67 4.59 -4.38 -7.78
C PHE A 67 4.56 -4.81 -9.25
N ALA A 68 4.35 -6.09 -9.56
CA ALA A 68 4.17 -6.53 -10.95
C ALA A 68 2.83 -6.04 -11.51
N GLN A 69 1.76 -6.06 -10.72
CA GLN A 69 0.45 -5.49 -11.11
C GLN A 69 0.53 -3.97 -11.25
N ILE A 70 1.12 -3.28 -10.28
CA ILE A 70 1.30 -1.82 -10.28
C ILE A 70 2.08 -1.39 -11.51
N SER A 71 3.23 -2.01 -11.76
CA SER A 71 4.09 -1.69 -12.91
C SER A 71 3.38 -1.97 -14.23
N ALA A 72 2.68 -3.11 -14.35
CA ALA A 72 1.94 -3.45 -15.55
C ALA A 72 0.80 -2.46 -15.86
N ALA A 73 0.09 -2.00 -14.83
CA ALA A 73 -0.96 -1.00 -14.98
C ALA A 73 -0.37 0.35 -15.44
N GLN A 74 0.70 0.82 -14.81
CA GLN A 74 1.39 2.07 -15.20
C GLN A 74 1.97 2.01 -16.62
N MET A 75 2.52 0.86 -17.02
CA MET A 75 3.00 0.64 -18.40
C MET A 75 1.88 0.58 -19.44
N THR A 76 0.66 0.23 -19.02
CA THR A 76 -0.51 0.15 -19.91
C THR A 76 -1.23 1.48 -20.02
N TRP A 77 -1.36 2.20 -18.91
CA TRP A 77 -2.01 3.49 -18.78
C TRP A 77 -1.09 4.45 -18.01
N PRO A 78 -0.26 5.28 -18.68
CA PRO A 78 0.73 6.12 -18.01
C PRO A 78 0.13 7.14 -17.00
N GLU A 79 -1.06 7.65 -17.29
CA GLU A 79 -1.75 8.66 -16.46
C GLU A 79 -2.67 8.04 -15.38
N ILE A 80 -2.59 6.73 -15.17
CA ILE A 80 -3.49 6.03 -14.24
C ILE A 80 -3.18 6.36 -12.78
N LYS A 81 -4.21 6.62 -11.98
CA LYS A 81 -4.07 6.65 -10.53
C LYS A 81 -4.12 5.23 -9.98
N ILE A 82 -2.96 4.70 -9.60
CA ILE A 82 -2.88 3.48 -8.80
C ILE A 82 -3.44 3.75 -7.41
N GLN A 83 -4.29 2.87 -6.92
CA GLN A 83 -4.84 2.92 -5.57
C GLN A 83 -4.74 1.53 -4.97
N LEU A 84 -4.10 1.41 -3.81
CA LEU A 84 -4.08 0.17 -3.06
C LEU A 84 -5.45 -0.06 -2.41
N CYS A 85 -5.90 -1.31 -2.47
CA CYS A 85 -7.14 -1.74 -1.85
C CYS A 85 -7.04 -1.66 -0.32
N LYS A 86 -8.04 -1.02 0.31
CA LYS A 86 -8.13 -0.84 1.77
C LYS A 86 -7.92 -2.15 2.52
N TRP A 87 -8.57 -3.23 2.08
CA TRP A 87 -8.47 -4.52 2.74
C TRP A 87 -7.05 -5.07 2.70
N HIS A 88 -6.36 -4.96 1.57
CA HIS A 88 -4.97 -5.39 1.43
C HIS A 88 -4.01 -4.51 2.25
N ILE A 89 -4.28 -3.21 2.36
CA ILE A 89 -3.53 -2.32 3.28
C ILE A 89 -3.72 -2.81 4.71
N GLN A 90 -4.96 -2.99 5.16
CA GLN A 90 -5.28 -3.46 6.51
C GLN A 90 -4.60 -4.79 6.81
N ARG A 91 -4.78 -5.79 5.93
CA ARG A 91 -4.18 -7.11 6.08
C ARG A 91 -2.66 -7.02 6.15
N ALA A 92 -2.00 -6.25 5.27
CA ALA A 92 -0.54 -6.10 5.27
C ALA A 92 -0.03 -5.48 6.58
N VAL A 93 -0.68 -4.41 7.05
CA VAL A 93 -0.31 -3.70 8.28
C VAL A 93 -0.54 -4.59 9.49
N GLU A 94 -1.74 -5.14 9.67
CA GLU A 94 -2.05 -5.99 10.83
C GLU A 94 -1.19 -7.26 10.87
N THR A 95 -0.95 -7.90 9.72
CA THR A 95 -0.06 -9.06 9.64
C THR A 95 1.35 -8.70 10.11
N LYS A 96 1.85 -7.52 9.73
CA LYS A 96 3.18 -7.08 10.16
C LYS A 96 3.22 -6.72 11.64
N LEU A 97 2.20 -6.03 12.15
CA LEU A 97 2.13 -5.65 13.57
C LEU A 97 2.09 -6.86 14.50
N LYS A 98 1.49 -7.98 14.05
CA LYS A 98 1.40 -9.25 14.76
C LYS A 98 2.63 -10.16 14.58
N ASP A 99 3.67 -9.71 13.87
CA ASP A 99 4.88 -10.50 13.61
C ASP A 99 5.70 -10.70 14.90
N TYR A 100 6.31 -11.87 15.05
CA TYR A 100 7.15 -12.26 16.21
C TYR A 100 8.61 -12.53 15.80
N ARG A 101 8.97 -12.24 14.55
CA ARG A 101 10.31 -12.49 14.03
C ARG A 101 11.30 -11.48 14.59
N ALA A 102 12.49 -11.98 14.94
CA ALA A 102 13.60 -11.14 15.35
C ALA A 102 13.93 -10.12 14.26
N MET A 103 13.93 -8.85 14.64
CA MET A 103 14.25 -7.75 13.75
C MET A 103 15.76 -7.61 13.63
N THR A 104 16.27 -7.88 12.44
CA THR A 104 17.72 -7.97 12.22
C THR A 104 18.22 -6.96 11.21
N ARG A 105 17.32 -6.33 10.45
CA ARG A 105 17.64 -5.39 9.38
C ARG A 105 16.53 -4.38 9.20
N THR A 106 16.93 -3.17 8.82
CA THR A 106 16.06 -2.14 8.26
C THR A 106 16.83 -1.40 7.17
N ASN A 107 16.11 -0.90 6.18
CA ASN A 107 16.60 0.03 5.17
C ASN A 107 16.07 1.46 5.40
N TYR A 108 15.60 1.77 6.62
CA TYR A 108 15.17 3.11 6.99
C TYR A 108 16.34 4.08 6.91
N ASP A 109 16.16 5.13 6.10
CA ASP A 109 17.09 6.24 5.95
C ASP A 109 16.52 7.46 6.68
N GLU A 110 17.03 7.70 7.88
CA GLU A 110 16.63 8.80 8.75
C GLU A 110 16.97 10.17 8.17
N TYR A 111 18.01 10.25 7.33
CA TYR A 111 18.38 11.49 6.67
C TYR A 111 17.41 11.79 5.54
N GLN A 112 16.98 10.79 4.77
CA GLN A 112 15.93 10.95 3.77
C GLN A 112 14.61 11.38 4.42
N ALA A 113 14.22 10.72 5.52
CA ALA A 113 13.01 11.05 6.24
C ALA A 113 13.04 12.49 6.79
N ASN A 114 14.11 12.87 7.47
CA ASN A 114 14.26 14.22 8.01
C ASN A 114 14.36 15.30 6.91
N ARG A 115 15.00 15.01 5.77
CA ARG A 115 15.03 15.94 4.62
C ARG A 115 13.63 16.24 4.10
N LYS A 116 12.73 15.24 4.09
CA LYS A 116 11.34 15.42 3.66
C LYS A 116 10.50 16.10 4.74
N PHE A 117 10.65 15.69 6.00
CA PHE A 117 9.92 16.21 7.15
C PHE A 117 10.86 16.49 8.31
N THR A 118 11.15 17.76 8.54
CA THR A 118 12.21 18.20 9.47
C THR A 118 11.95 17.88 10.93
N PHE A 119 10.70 17.58 11.30
CA PHE A 119 10.32 17.16 12.66
C PHE A 119 10.75 15.72 12.99
N ILE A 120 11.17 14.92 11.99
CA ILE A 120 11.63 13.56 12.20
C ILE A 120 13.04 13.58 12.79
N ASP A 121 13.18 13.06 14.01
CA ASP A 121 14.44 12.95 14.72
C ASP A 121 15.35 11.88 14.11
N LYS A 122 16.57 12.27 13.73
CA LYS A 122 17.59 11.38 13.17
C LYS A 122 18.13 10.39 14.20
N GLN A 123 17.90 10.60 15.49
CA GLN A 123 18.31 9.68 16.55
C GLN A 123 17.26 8.60 16.83
N PHE A 124 16.04 8.75 16.31
CA PHE A 124 14.98 7.74 16.45
C PHE A 124 15.15 6.64 15.40
N ILE A 125 16.23 5.87 15.54
CA ILE A 125 16.62 4.80 14.61
C ILE A 125 16.64 3.43 15.30
N PRO A 126 16.28 2.35 14.60
CA PRO A 126 16.35 1.01 15.17
C PRO A 126 17.77 0.58 15.50
N ILE A 127 18.00 0.11 16.72
CA ILE A 127 19.28 -0.47 17.12
C ILE A 127 19.27 -1.97 16.83
N ILE A 128 20.13 -2.41 15.91
CA ILE A 128 20.28 -3.83 15.58
C ILE A 128 21.11 -4.51 16.67
N SER A 129 20.47 -5.32 17.52
CA SER A 129 21.18 -6.16 18.48
C SER A 129 21.73 -7.41 17.78
N ALA A 130 22.99 -7.75 18.07
CA ALA A 130 23.63 -8.97 17.56
C ALA A 130 23.01 -10.26 18.12
N ASN A 131 22.16 -10.17 19.16
CA ASN A 131 21.65 -11.32 19.89
C ASN A 131 20.35 -11.87 19.25
N LYS A 132 20.51 -12.80 18.30
CA LYS A 132 19.45 -13.35 17.42
C LYS A 132 18.42 -14.28 18.10
N LYS A 133 18.48 -14.49 19.43
CA LYS A 133 17.79 -15.61 20.09
C LYS A 133 16.44 -15.29 20.71
N THR A 134 16.03 -14.03 20.84
CA THR A 134 14.73 -13.68 21.42
C THR A 134 13.72 -13.37 20.31
N LYS A 135 12.64 -14.18 20.24
CA LYS A 135 11.43 -13.80 19.50
C LYS A 135 10.79 -12.63 20.23
N ILE A 136 11.09 -11.42 19.78
CA ILE A 136 10.47 -10.20 20.30
C ILE A 136 9.29 -9.89 19.39
N ARG A 137 8.14 -9.63 20.00
CA ARG A 137 6.94 -9.17 19.31
C ARG A 137 7.25 -7.84 18.61
N PHE A 138 6.92 -7.71 17.33
CA PHE A 138 7.21 -6.52 16.52
C PHE A 138 6.52 -5.26 17.07
N CYS A 139 5.25 -5.39 17.47
CA CYS A 139 4.46 -4.34 18.09
C CYS A 139 3.60 -4.93 19.21
N SER A 140 3.64 -4.35 20.42
CA SER A 140 2.74 -4.71 21.51
C SER A 140 1.29 -4.61 21.08
N GLU A 141 0.46 -5.53 21.59
CA GLU A 141 -0.96 -5.68 21.23
C GLU A 141 -1.77 -4.40 21.48
N GLU A 142 -1.44 -3.66 22.54
CA GLU A 142 -2.10 -2.41 22.93
C GLU A 142 -2.01 -1.30 21.87
N TYR A 143 -0.93 -1.27 21.09
CA TYR A 143 -0.70 -0.21 20.11
C TYR A 143 -1.25 -0.53 18.72
N GLN A 144 -1.50 -1.80 18.41
CA GLN A 144 -1.85 -2.23 17.05
C GLN A 144 -3.16 -1.61 16.53
N PRO A 145 -4.26 -1.57 17.31
CA PRO A 145 -5.52 -0.98 16.84
C PRO A 145 -5.38 0.51 16.53
N PHE A 146 -4.64 1.25 17.35
CA PHE A 146 -4.45 2.68 17.17
C PHE A 146 -3.66 2.99 15.89
N ILE A 147 -2.59 2.26 15.64
CA ILE A 147 -1.79 2.38 14.41
C ILE A 147 -2.66 2.20 13.17
N TRP A 148 -3.51 1.16 13.16
CA TRP A 148 -4.43 0.94 12.05
C TRP A 148 -5.47 2.06 11.94
N ASN A 149 -6.02 2.53 13.06
CA ASN A 149 -7.01 3.62 13.05
C ASN A 149 -6.45 4.89 12.42
N LEU A 150 -5.20 5.26 12.73
CA LEU A 150 -4.51 6.38 12.07
C LEU A 150 -4.44 6.17 10.55
N MET A 151 -3.92 5.03 10.10
CA MET A 151 -3.82 4.74 8.67
C MET A 151 -5.19 4.75 7.98
N ASN A 152 -6.20 4.14 8.61
CA ASN A 152 -7.55 4.13 8.09
C ASN A 152 -8.13 5.54 8.01
N GLN A 153 -7.86 6.44 8.96
CA GLN A 153 -8.26 7.84 8.87
C GLN A 153 -7.61 8.52 7.67
N TYR A 154 -6.28 8.45 7.55
CA TYR A 154 -5.56 9.15 6.48
C TYR A 154 -5.88 8.64 5.07
N LEU A 155 -6.20 7.35 4.94
CA LEU A 155 -6.68 6.77 3.69
C LEU A 155 -7.92 7.50 3.15
N HIS A 156 -8.77 8.05 4.02
CA HIS A 156 -10.02 8.70 3.64
C HIS A 156 -9.94 10.23 3.59
N LEU A 157 -8.81 10.83 3.99
CA LEU A 157 -8.59 12.27 3.83
C LEU A 157 -8.42 12.62 2.35
N HIS A 158 -9.02 13.73 1.93
CA HIS A 158 -8.96 14.22 0.57
C HIS A 158 -9.17 15.73 0.53
N PRO A 159 -8.50 16.50 -0.35
CA PRO A 159 -8.72 17.94 -0.48
C PRO A 159 -10.14 18.42 -0.84
N LEU A 160 -11.03 17.49 -1.16
CA LEU A 160 -12.44 17.76 -1.52
C LEU A 160 -13.40 17.39 -0.38
N ILE A 161 -12.89 16.83 0.72
CA ILE A 161 -13.67 16.40 1.87
C ILE A 161 -13.14 17.17 3.08
N PRO A 162 -13.98 17.94 3.79
CA PRO A 162 -13.54 18.62 4.99
C PRO A 162 -13.18 17.60 6.08
N ASN A 163 -12.20 17.95 6.91
CA ASN A 163 -11.86 17.17 8.09
C ASN A 163 -12.96 17.30 9.17
N SER A 164 -12.74 16.69 10.34
CA SER A 164 -13.69 16.73 11.47
C SER A 164 -13.96 18.13 12.02
N THR A 165 -13.10 19.12 11.75
CA THR A 165 -13.28 20.53 12.15
C THR A 165 -13.92 21.38 11.05
N GLY A 166 -14.28 20.78 9.91
CA GLY A 166 -14.88 21.49 8.77
C GLY A 166 -13.86 22.15 7.84
N GLN A 167 -12.55 21.95 8.06
CA GLN A 167 -11.49 22.55 7.26
C GLN A 167 -11.12 21.66 6.06
N PHE A 168 -10.89 22.30 4.92
CA PHE A 168 -10.33 21.66 3.74
C PHE A 168 -8.81 21.77 3.80
N LEU A 169 -8.13 20.62 3.77
CA LEU A 169 -6.68 20.55 3.76
C LEU A 169 -6.19 20.20 2.35
N ASP A 170 -5.12 20.83 1.90
CA ASP A 170 -4.48 20.41 0.65
C ASP A 170 -3.73 19.07 0.81
N ALA A 171 -3.27 18.51 -0.31
CA ALA A 171 -2.61 17.20 -0.33
C ALA A 171 -1.32 17.16 0.51
N ASN A 172 -0.56 18.26 0.55
CA ASN A 172 0.69 18.35 1.30
C ASN A 172 0.41 18.48 2.80
N GLN A 173 -0.59 19.28 3.18
CA GLN A 173 -1.05 19.39 4.56
C GLN A 173 -1.55 18.05 5.10
N ILE A 174 -2.32 17.31 4.30
CA ILE A 174 -2.78 15.95 4.67
C ILE A 174 -1.58 15.02 4.87
N TYR A 175 -0.60 15.06 3.98
CA TYR A 175 0.57 14.20 4.04
C TYR A 175 1.45 14.52 5.26
N GLU A 176 1.78 15.79 5.46
CA GLU A 176 2.57 16.25 6.60
C GLU A 176 1.90 15.90 7.93
N HIS A 177 0.60 16.17 8.06
CA HIS A 177 -0.19 15.81 9.24
C HIS A 177 -0.18 14.31 9.52
N ALA A 178 -0.44 13.49 8.49
CA ALA A 178 -0.47 12.04 8.63
C ALA A 178 0.88 11.46 9.08
N VAL A 179 1.98 11.98 8.52
CA VAL A 179 3.35 11.59 8.88
C VAL A 179 3.66 12.04 10.30
N GLN A 180 3.34 13.28 10.66
CA GLN A 180 3.64 13.86 11.97
C GLN A 180 2.92 13.10 13.09
N GLU A 181 1.64 12.80 12.93
CA GLU A 181 0.84 12.11 13.94
C GLU A 181 1.28 10.64 14.09
N MET A 182 1.54 9.92 12.99
CA MET A 182 2.10 8.55 13.06
C MET A 182 3.50 8.51 13.70
N TYR A 183 4.37 9.45 13.31
CA TYR A 183 5.72 9.57 13.84
C TYR A 183 5.72 9.88 15.34
N SER A 184 4.95 10.87 15.77
CA SER A 184 4.86 11.30 17.17
C SER A 184 4.35 10.16 18.04
N TYR A 185 3.30 9.46 17.60
CA TYR A 185 2.78 8.29 18.30
C TYR A 185 3.84 7.19 18.45
N CYS A 186 4.60 6.90 17.39
CA CYS A 186 5.67 5.90 17.49
C CYS A 186 6.79 6.37 18.43
N LYS A 187 7.16 7.66 18.41
CA LYS A 187 8.22 8.22 19.23
C LYS A 187 7.87 8.18 20.71
N GLU A 188 6.68 8.65 21.08
CA GLU A 188 6.17 8.68 22.46
C GLU A 188 6.09 7.29 23.08
N ASN A 189 5.76 6.27 22.28
CA ASN A 189 5.63 4.88 22.73
C ASN A 189 6.90 4.03 22.46
N SER A 190 8.02 4.65 22.10
CA SER A 190 9.30 3.97 21.80
C SER A 190 9.19 2.87 20.72
N LEU A 191 8.28 3.03 19.75
CA LEU A 191 7.99 2.08 18.67
C LEU A 191 8.88 2.31 17.44
N VAL A 192 10.19 2.39 17.62
CA VAL A 192 11.14 2.76 16.56
C VAL A 192 11.11 1.83 15.34
N TRP A 193 10.89 0.54 15.59
CA TRP A 193 10.78 -0.47 14.56
C TRP A 193 9.46 -0.40 13.78
N VAL A 194 8.37 -0.01 14.45
CA VAL A 194 7.09 0.26 13.80
C VAL A 194 7.24 1.48 12.90
N TRP A 195 7.83 2.56 13.40
CA TRP A 195 8.08 3.76 12.60
C TRP A 195 8.92 3.44 11.35
N SER A 196 10.02 2.73 11.52
CA SER A 196 10.88 2.33 10.42
C SER A 196 10.13 1.55 9.33
N TYR A 197 9.24 0.63 9.72
CA TYR A 197 8.36 -0.07 8.79
C TYR A 197 7.34 0.87 8.14
N MET A 198 6.70 1.74 8.94
CA MET A 198 5.71 2.69 8.44
C MET A 198 6.29 3.62 7.38
N TRP A 199 7.47 4.19 7.63
CA TRP A 199 8.18 5.01 6.66
C TRP A 199 8.44 4.23 5.36
N ASN A 200 9.15 3.11 5.45
CA ASN A 200 9.60 2.39 4.26
C ASN A 200 8.45 1.79 3.44
N GLU A 201 7.36 1.40 4.06
CA GLU A 201 6.28 0.70 3.36
C GLU A 201 5.11 1.59 2.98
N TRP A 202 4.92 2.73 3.64
CA TRP A 202 3.70 3.52 3.52
C TRP A 202 3.92 5.03 3.42
N TYR A 203 4.83 5.62 4.19
CA TYR A 203 4.96 7.08 4.30
C TYR A 203 6.14 7.69 3.53
N GLN A 204 7.02 6.89 2.93
CA GLN A 204 8.03 7.43 2.03
C GLN A 204 7.41 7.84 0.69
N GLU A 205 8.06 8.78 0.01
CA GLU A 205 7.73 9.16 -1.36
C GLU A 205 7.83 7.96 -2.31
N GLY A 206 6.90 7.86 -3.26
CA GLY A 206 6.68 6.68 -4.10
C GLY A 206 5.86 5.56 -3.44
N ARG A 207 5.69 5.57 -2.11
CA ARG A 207 4.79 4.64 -1.39
C ARG A 207 3.50 5.32 -0.97
N TRP A 208 3.59 6.55 -0.47
CA TRP A 208 2.44 7.35 -0.04
C TRP A 208 1.37 7.42 -1.13
N GLU A 209 1.79 7.70 -2.36
CA GLU A 209 0.94 7.92 -3.53
C GLU A 209 0.20 6.66 -3.95
N LEU A 210 0.66 5.47 -3.56
CA LEU A 210 -0.01 4.22 -3.88
C LEU A 210 -1.27 4.01 -3.04
N TRP A 211 -1.33 4.51 -1.81
CA TRP A 211 -2.45 4.25 -0.90
C TRP A 211 -3.21 5.50 -0.46
N ALA A 212 -2.58 6.66 -0.38
CA ALA A 212 -3.27 7.89 -0.04
C ALA A 212 -4.21 8.33 -1.18
N ARG A 213 -5.43 8.70 -0.82
CA ARG A 213 -6.40 9.28 -1.76
C ARG A 213 -6.14 10.76 -2.02
N SER A 214 -5.55 11.46 -1.05
CA SER A 214 -5.32 12.91 -1.11
C SER A 214 -4.40 13.36 -2.24
N VAL A 215 -3.58 12.47 -2.79
CA VAL A 215 -2.59 12.80 -3.84
C VAL A 215 -3.20 13.02 -5.23
N PHE A 216 -4.50 12.79 -5.38
CA PHE A 216 -5.18 12.92 -6.67
C PHE A 216 -6.35 13.89 -6.58
N SER A 217 -6.69 14.55 -7.69
CA SER A 217 -7.74 15.58 -7.71
C SER A 217 -9.16 15.01 -7.79
N LYS A 218 -9.30 13.71 -8.03
CA LYS A 218 -10.58 13.00 -8.13
C LYS A 218 -10.67 11.96 -7.01
N ILE A 219 -11.90 11.65 -6.60
CA ILE A 219 -12.20 10.58 -5.65
C ILE A 219 -12.74 9.38 -6.42
N SER A 220 -12.13 8.21 -6.19
CA SER A 220 -12.65 6.96 -6.73
C SER A 220 -13.93 6.55 -5.98
N ILE A 221 -14.98 6.20 -6.74
CA ILE A 221 -16.18 5.54 -6.19
C ILE A 221 -16.02 4.03 -6.09
N LEU A 222 -14.88 3.48 -6.53
CA LEU A 222 -14.61 2.04 -6.51
C LEU A 222 -14.63 1.53 -5.07
N LYS A 223 -15.57 0.62 -4.80
CA LYS A 223 -15.67 -0.13 -3.54
C LYS A 223 -15.42 -1.61 -3.83
N THR A 224 -14.24 -2.00 -4.30
CA THR A 224 -13.99 -3.45 -4.40
C THR A 224 -13.58 -3.97 -3.02
N THR A 225 -14.56 -4.52 -2.30
CA THR A 225 -14.36 -5.47 -1.19
C THR A 225 -14.24 -6.90 -1.71
N MET A 226 -14.04 -7.09 -3.01
CA MET A 226 -14.19 -8.40 -3.65
C MET A 226 -12.92 -9.21 -3.52
N PHE A 227 -13.00 -10.26 -2.71
CA PHE A 227 -12.05 -11.37 -2.73
C PHE A 227 -12.15 -12.07 -4.09
N ILE A 228 -11.05 -12.09 -4.83
CA ILE A 228 -10.76 -13.16 -5.80
C ILE A 228 -9.49 -13.81 -5.29
N GLU A 229 -9.61 -14.48 -4.15
CA GLU A 229 -8.58 -15.41 -3.71
C GLU A 229 -9.10 -16.81 -4.01
N GLY A 230 -8.34 -17.58 -4.79
CA GLY A 230 -8.59 -19.01 -4.96
C GLY A 230 -8.43 -19.71 -3.62
N HIS A 231 -9.48 -20.44 -3.21
CA HIS A 231 -9.37 -21.56 -2.29
C HIS A 231 -8.80 -22.76 -3.04
#